data_AF-A0A1R1YN65-F1
#
_entry.id   AF-A0A1R1YN65-F1
#
_cell.length_a   1.000
_cell.length_b   1.000
_cell.length_c   1.000
_cell.angle_alpha   90.00
_cell.angle_beta   90.00
_cell.angle_gamma   90.00
#
_symmetry.space_group_name_H-M   'P 1'
#
loop_
_entity.id
_entity.type
_entity.pdbx_description
1 polymer ?
#
loop_
_entity_poly.entity_id
_entity_poly.type
_entity_poly.pdbx_seq_one_letter_code
_entity_poly.pdbx_strand_id
1 'polypeptide(L)'
;MFKSIALLAAVSASLFVSVNSQSPFLKFYAHRRYNIKVKQFTPRINRCYTIGSFNSAKFLGTIIGRVKMYTGPGCTGHSAVRHLSTHPMLPNSIARY
;
A
#
# COMPACT_ATOMS: atom_id res chain seq x y z
N MET A 1 -22.89 12.28 17.44
CA MET A 1 -22.55 10.85 17.67
C MET A 1 -22.16 10.23 16.34
N PHE A 2 -20.87 10.23 15.97
CA PHE A 2 -20.41 9.68 14.69
C PHE A 2 -19.93 8.24 14.90
N LYS A 3 -20.63 7.29 14.27
CA LYS A 3 -20.29 5.87 14.27
C LYS A 3 -18.99 5.66 13.46
N SER A 4 -17.92 5.27 14.14
CA SER A 4 -16.68 4.82 13.51
C SER A 4 -16.87 3.41 12.95
N ILE A 5 -17.08 3.31 11.63
CA ILE A 5 -16.98 2.03 10.92
C ILE A 5 -15.50 1.80 10.66
N ALA A 6 -14.87 0.96 11.48
CA ALA A 6 -13.51 0.50 11.24
C ALA A 6 -13.52 -0.50 10.07
N LEU A 7 -13.22 -0.04 8.85
CA LEU A 7 -12.99 -0.90 7.69
C LEU A 7 -11.60 -1.56 7.82
N LEU A 8 -11.59 -2.67 8.54
CA LEU A 8 -10.52 -3.66 8.54
C LEU A 8 -10.58 -4.40 7.20
N ALA A 9 -9.62 -4.16 6.30
CA ALA A 9 -9.03 -5.22 5.48
C ALA A 9 -7.99 -4.67 4.49
N ALA A 10 -6.74 -5.09 4.68
CA ALA A 10 -5.92 -5.44 3.53
C ALA A 10 -4.89 -6.49 3.94
N VAL A 11 -4.91 -7.62 3.25
CA VAL A 11 -4.29 -8.87 3.66
C VAL A 11 -3.29 -9.38 2.59
N SER A 12 -3.00 -8.64 1.52
CA SER A 12 -1.75 -8.82 0.74
C SER A 12 -1.55 -7.83 -0.40
N ALA A 13 -0.34 -7.71 -0.96
CA ALA A 13 -0.11 -6.94 -2.19
C ALA A 13 0.97 -7.49 -3.15
N SER A 14 0.84 -7.23 -4.48
CA SER A 14 1.77 -7.65 -5.56
C SER A 14 2.12 -6.52 -6.55
N LEU A 15 3.32 -6.58 -7.17
CA LEU A 15 3.90 -5.55 -8.07
C LEU A 15 4.10 -6.04 -9.52
N PHE A 16 3.89 -5.16 -10.52
CA PHE A 16 4.29 -5.29 -11.95
C PHE A 16 5.09 -4.04 -12.39
N VAL A 17 6.14 -4.15 -13.23
CA VAL A 17 7.19 -3.10 -13.43
C VAL A 17 7.62 -2.88 -14.90
N SER A 18 7.94 -1.62 -15.26
CA SER A 18 8.85 -1.17 -16.34
C SER A 18 9.97 -0.26 -15.76
N VAL A 19 11.14 -0.22 -16.40
CA VAL A 19 12.50 0.01 -15.86
C VAL A 19 12.86 1.49 -15.59
N ASN A 20 13.20 1.85 -14.33
CA ASN A 20 14.26 2.80 -13.94
C ASN A 20 14.50 2.77 -12.41
N SER A 21 15.77 2.83 -11.98
CA SER A 21 16.28 2.09 -10.80
C SER A 21 16.35 2.85 -9.46
N GLN A 22 15.22 3.09 -8.80
CA GLN A 22 15.15 3.02 -7.33
C GLN A 22 14.17 1.92 -6.94
N SER A 23 14.66 0.99 -6.13
CA SER A 23 13.86 -0.09 -5.59
C SER A 23 12.60 0.46 -4.90
N PRO A 24 11.41 -0.07 -5.22
CA PRO A 24 10.17 0.38 -4.61
C PRO A 24 10.28 0.18 -3.09
N PHE A 25 9.72 1.11 -2.32
CA PHE A 25 9.72 1.04 -0.87
C PHE A 25 8.35 1.36 -0.31
N LEU A 26 7.73 0.36 0.29
CA LEU A 26 6.36 0.42 0.79
C LEU A 26 6.42 0.61 2.31
N LYS A 27 5.64 1.56 2.82
CA LYS A 27 5.49 1.82 4.26
C LYS A 27 4.01 1.78 4.63
N PHE A 28 3.68 1.06 5.70
CA PHE A 28 2.31 0.89 6.19
C PHE A 28 2.19 1.39 7.63
N TYR A 29 1.04 1.98 7.96
CA TYR A 29 0.83 2.70 9.21
C TYR A 29 -0.52 2.34 9.83
N ALA A 30 -0.56 2.20 11.16
CA ALA A 30 -1.75 1.80 11.89
C ALA A 30 -2.81 2.90 11.90
N HIS A 31 -2.39 4.17 11.88
CA HIS A 31 -3.29 5.31 11.93
C HIS A 31 -3.37 6.04 10.58
N ARG A 32 -4.36 6.92 10.47
CA ARG A 32 -4.44 7.92 9.40
C ARG A 32 -3.25 8.88 9.51
N ARG A 33 -2.95 9.61 8.41
CA ARG A 33 -1.84 10.58 8.33
C ARG A 33 -0.43 10.00 8.57
N TYR A 34 -0.24 8.72 8.25
CA TYR A 34 1.08 8.06 8.31
C TYR A 34 1.69 8.02 9.72
N ASN A 35 0.85 7.87 10.74
CA ASN A 35 1.28 7.77 12.14
C ASN A 35 1.31 6.31 12.62
N ILE A 36 2.30 5.96 13.44
CA ILE A 36 2.64 4.62 13.93
C ILE A 36 2.89 3.62 12.79
N LYS A 37 4.17 3.38 12.49
CA LYS A 37 4.60 2.46 11.42
C LYS A 37 4.37 1.01 11.82
N VAL A 38 3.67 0.26 10.98
CA VAL A 38 3.40 -1.18 11.15
C VAL A 38 4.44 -2.02 10.42
N LYS A 39 4.71 -1.71 9.15
CA LYS A 39 5.62 -2.50 8.32
C LYS A 39 6.27 -1.64 7.25
N GLN A 40 7.50 -1.95 6.90
CA GLN A 40 8.18 -1.37 5.74
C GLN A 40 9.04 -2.43 5.04
N PHE A 41 9.09 -2.41 3.71
CA PHE A 41 9.93 -3.33 2.94
C PHE A 41 10.02 -2.90 1.47
N THR A 42 10.99 -3.48 0.77
CA THR A 42 11.08 -3.46 -0.69
C THR A 42 10.36 -4.67 -1.26
N PRO A 43 9.24 -4.49 -1.98
CA PRO A 43 8.54 -5.61 -2.60
C PRO A 43 9.32 -6.18 -3.77
N ARG A 44 9.22 -7.48 -3.96
CA ARG A 44 9.61 -8.17 -5.18
C ARG A 44 8.40 -8.31 -6.10
N ILE A 45 8.65 -8.26 -7.40
CA ILE A 45 7.65 -8.47 -8.45
C ILE A 45 7.01 -9.85 -8.26
N ASN A 46 5.69 -9.96 -8.53
CA ASN A 46 4.93 -11.21 -8.45
C ASN A 46 4.98 -11.94 -7.09
N ARG A 47 5.30 -11.24 -5.99
CA ARG A 47 5.22 -11.77 -4.63
C ARG A 47 4.05 -11.16 -3.86
N CYS A 48 3.46 -11.97 -2.98
CA CYS A 48 2.41 -11.56 -2.05
C CYS A 48 2.99 -11.41 -0.65
N TYR A 49 2.66 -10.31 0.03
CA TYR A 49 3.16 -10.00 1.37
C TYR A 49 2.02 -9.79 2.35
N THR A 50 2.00 -10.53 3.45
CA THR A 50 1.07 -10.27 4.57
C THR A 50 1.50 -9.01 5.31
N ILE A 51 0.61 -8.02 5.39
CA ILE A 51 0.87 -6.74 6.05
C ILE A 51 0.27 -6.69 7.45
N GLY A 52 -0.94 -7.23 7.62
CA GLY A 52 -1.78 -7.01 8.80
C GLY A 52 -2.63 -5.75 8.63
N SER A 53 -3.38 -5.38 9.69
CA SER A 53 -4.25 -4.21 9.69
C SER A 53 -3.45 -2.90 9.58
N PHE A 54 -3.85 -2.04 8.66
CA PHE A 54 -3.29 -0.68 8.51
C PHE A 54 -4.38 0.30 8.05
N ASN A 55 -4.12 1.60 8.21
CA ASN A 55 -5.07 2.68 7.91
C ASN A 55 -4.49 3.72 6.94
N SER A 56 -3.16 3.75 6.76
CA SER A 56 -2.53 4.52 5.68
C SER A 56 -1.23 3.86 5.18
N ALA A 57 -0.82 4.18 3.95
CA ALA A 57 0.38 3.64 3.34
C ALA A 57 1.08 4.67 2.43
N LYS A 58 2.42 4.61 2.36
CA LYS A 58 3.23 5.36 1.39
C LYS A 58 3.88 4.37 0.43
N PHE A 59 3.76 4.64 -0.86
CA PHE A 59 4.37 3.86 -1.93
C PHE A 59 5.45 4.72 -2.58
N LEU A 60 6.70 4.48 -2.21
CA LEU A 60 7.86 5.28 -2.62
C LEU A 60 8.66 4.53 -3.69
N GLY A 61 9.40 5.25 -4.54
CA GLY A 61 10.33 4.70 -5.53
C GLY A 61 10.01 5.16 -6.95
N THR A 62 11.00 5.05 -7.85
CA THR A 62 10.92 5.57 -9.23
C THR A 62 10.35 4.59 -10.25
N ILE A 63 9.93 3.40 -9.81
CA ILE A 63 9.34 2.43 -10.72
C ILE A 63 7.90 2.82 -11.05
N ILE A 64 7.63 3.02 -12.35
CA ILE A 64 6.27 3.10 -12.90
C ILE A 64 5.70 1.67 -12.83
N GLY A 65 5.11 1.35 -11.69
CA GLY A 65 4.52 0.05 -11.42
C GLY A 65 3.19 0.19 -10.68
N ARG A 66 2.50 -0.94 -10.52
CA ARG A 66 1.22 -1.01 -9.81
C ARG A 66 1.35 -1.91 -8.59
N VAL A 67 0.91 -1.44 -7.43
CA VAL A 67 0.68 -2.24 -6.23
C VAL A 67 -0.78 -2.67 -6.25
N LYS A 68 -1.05 -3.97 -6.37
CA LYS A 68 -2.41 -4.52 -6.19
C LYS A 68 -2.54 -5.00 -4.76
N MET A 69 -3.47 -4.44 -3.99
CA MET A 69 -3.73 -4.76 -2.59
C MET A 69 -5.00 -5.59 -2.48
N TYR A 70 -5.06 -6.54 -1.56
CA TYR A 70 -6.14 -7.51 -1.41
C TYR A 70 -6.74 -7.47 0.00
N THR A 71 -8.00 -7.85 0.19
CA THR A 71 -8.66 -7.94 1.51
C THR A 71 -8.46 -9.29 2.21
N GLY A 72 -7.91 -10.30 1.52
CA GLY A 72 -7.67 -11.66 2.03
C GLY A 72 -6.20 -12.11 1.96
N PRO A 73 -5.80 -13.10 2.78
CA PRO A 73 -4.41 -13.55 2.86
C PRO A 73 -3.99 -14.25 1.57
N GLY A 74 -2.70 -14.18 1.25
CA GLY A 74 -2.17 -14.86 0.05
C GLY A 74 -2.72 -14.34 -1.27
N CYS A 75 -3.04 -13.05 -1.38
CA CYS A 75 -3.59 -12.37 -2.56
C CYS A 75 -4.99 -12.83 -2.95
N THR A 76 -5.86 -13.00 -1.97
CA THR A 76 -7.26 -13.45 -2.16
C THR A 76 -8.28 -12.35 -1.78
N GLY A 77 -9.54 -12.52 -2.21
CA GLY A 77 -10.62 -11.59 -1.91
C GLY A 77 -10.64 -10.34 -2.81
N HIS A 78 -11.32 -9.29 -2.36
CA HIS A 78 -11.43 -8.04 -3.09
C HIS A 78 -10.08 -7.36 -3.22
N SER A 79 -9.89 -6.60 -4.31
CA SER A 79 -8.60 -5.95 -4.57
C SER A 79 -8.73 -4.51 -5.03
N ALA A 80 -7.72 -3.72 -4.71
CA ALA A 80 -7.55 -2.34 -5.15
C ALA A 80 -6.15 -2.15 -5.75
N VAL A 81 -6.07 -1.49 -6.89
CA VAL A 81 -4.79 -1.20 -7.56
C VAL A 81 -4.38 0.24 -7.27
N ARG A 82 -3.09 0.46 -6.99
CA ARG A 82 -2.50 1.77 -6.75
C ARG A 82 -1.22 1.92 -7.56
N HIS A 83 -1.06 3.06 -8.20
CA HIS A 83 0.15 3.38 -8.94
C HIS A 83 1.26 3.77 -7.96
N LEU A 84 2.46 3.24 -8.20
CA LEU A 84 3.68 3.82 -7.68
C LEU A 84 3.89 5.13 -8.43
N SER A 85 3.83 6.26 -7.72
CA SER A 85 4.08 7.57 -8.30
C SER A 85 5.50 8.01 -7.95
N THR A 86 6.18 8.56 -8.96
CA THR A 86 7.49 9.21 -8.85
C THR A 86 7.43 10.55 -8.14
N HIS A 87 6.22 11.10 -7.95
CA HIS A 87 6.08 12.39 -7.28
C HIS A 87 6.15 12.21 -5.76
N PRO A 88 6.92 13.06 -5.04
CA PRO A 88 6.71 13.22 -3.60
C PRO A 88 5.22 13.49 -3.42
N MET A 89 4.53 12.58 -2.73
CA MET A 89 3.09 12.68 -2.55
C MET A 89 2.75 14.10 -2.11
N LEU A 90 2.15 14.88 -3.00
CA LEU A 90 1.49 16.12 -2.61
C LEU A 90 0.56 15.73 -1.45
N PRO A 91 0.54 16.52 -0.36
CA PRO A 91 -0.07 16.15 0.92
C PRO A 91 -1.56 15.78 0.83
N ASN A 92 -2.19 15.98 -0.33
CA ASN A 92 -3.60 15.74 -0.62
C ASN A 92 -3.91 14.45 -1.40
N SER A 93 -2.95 13.55 -1.63
CA SER A 93 -3.26 12.21 -2.16
C SER A 93 -3.81 11.29 -1.06
N ILE A 94 -4.94 11.70 -0.49
CA ILE A 94 -5.71 10.91 0.48
C ILE A 94 -6.41 9.80 -0.31
N ALA A 95 -5.90 8.58 -0.23
CA ALA A 95 -6.71 7.41 -0.51
C ALA A 95 -7.80 7.33 0.57
N ARG A 96 -8.98 7.87 0.26
CA ARG A 96 -10.17 7.70 1.09
C ARG A 96 -10.73 6.30 0.79
N TYR A 97 -10.92 5.53 1.85
CA TYR A 97 -11.77 4.34 1.88
C TYR A 97 -13.17 4.79 2.29
#